data_AF-A0A961YAK6-F1
#
_entry.id   AF-A0A961YAK6-F1
#
_cell.length_a   1.000
_cell.length_b   1.000
_cell.length_c   1.000
_cell.angle_alpha   90.00
_cell.angle_beta   90.00
_cell.angle_gamma   90.00
#
_symmetry.space_group_name_H-M   'P 1'
#
loop_
_entity.id
_entity.type
_entity.pdbx_description
1 polymer ?
#
loop_
_entity_poly.entity_id
_entity_poly.type
_entity_poly.pdbx_seq_one_letter_code
_entity_poly.pdbx_strand_id
1 'polypeptide(L)'
;MISGRDALNSIDRTIAEVREDQEKMSARIRNATDSIARLKTAEAGEFGKLAQVRLDVIRRGEIGDRLSASERRAAELIKGHNADLDRIEQEIAKGEAERRKLTAERDKAADAADEAQKAYDAELAKFQAAFRKTEPYKAALARAEEAEQVVAQAERKAQMANDDRAEKGEPYEADPLFMYLWERKFGTREYSGRGLTRLLDRWVASIVKYTDAAANYRMLLEIPKRLNEHVADQRAKLDSARETLKTLEDEARGNDGLAKFEKALAGANESVAALDERIAEESARRNALEAERGQLVRGDDGAYREAIELLGFELSRKDLKSLLREAMLTSTKEDDQIVERIDDIRDDIEDIEEDIERDREGLKNLDSRRAELESVRDRYVRSSFDDVSSYFDNDNLLKDLLIGVLHGVLTSGGVWREIERAHKRSTKANPDFGWRKFPSPGSGPVFRPGRRSGGGGIFGGGSRGGGGIFGGGGRRGGSGGGGFRTGGGF
;
A
#
# COMPACT_ATOMS: atom_id res chain seq x y z
N MET A 1 5.00 5.69 -22.58
CA MET A 1 4.31 6.30 -21.43
C MET A 1 2.90 5.76 -21.39
N ILE A 2 2.52 5.17 -20.26
CA ILE A 2 1.17 4.68 -20.00
C ILE A 2 0.57 5.52 -18.87
N SER A 3 -0.72 5.87 -18.97
CA SER A 3 -1.39 6.63 -17.91
C SER A 3 -1.66 5.73 -16.69
N GLY A 4 -1.83 6.34 -15.52
CA GLY A 4 -2.22 5.63 -14.31
C GLY A 4 -3.51 4.81 -14.46
N ARG A 5 -4.47 5.31 -15.25
CA ARG A 5 -5.74 4.61 -15.54
C ARG A 5 -5.54 3.43 -16.49
N ASP A 6 -4.75 3.60 -17.54
CA ASP A 6 -4.46 2.50 -18.48
C ASP A 6 -3.71 1.36 -17.80
N ALA A 7 -2.80 1.68 -16.86
CA ALA A 7 -2.13 0.71 -16.03
C ALA A 7 -3.11 -0.07 -15.13
N LEU A 8 -4.05 0.63 -14.46
CA LEU A 8 -5.10 -0.05 -13.68
C LEU A 8 -5.97 -0.96 -14.57
N ASN A 9 -6.34 -0.51 -15.77
CA ASN A 9 -7.08 -1.31 -16.74
C ASN A 9 -6.32 -2.57 -17.16
N SER A 10 -4.99 -2.50 -17.29
CA SER A 10 -4.17 -3.68 -17.56
C SER A 10 -4.22 -4.69 -16.41
N ILE A 11 -4.15 -4.22 -15.15
CA ILE A 11 -4.28 -5.08 -13.96
C ILE A 11 -5.67 -5.72 -13.93
N ASP A 12 -6.73 -4.95 -14.15
CA ASP A 12 -8.12 -5.43 -14.15
C ASP A 12 -8.37 -6.46 -15.27
N ARG A 13 -7.77 -6.28 -16.47
CA ARG A 13 -7.84 -7.28 -17.56
C ARG A 13 -7.15 -8.59 -17.18
N THR A 14 -5.95 -8.54 -16.62
CA THR A 14 -5.24 -9.75 -16.20
C THR A 14 -5.99 -10.49 -15.09
N ILE A 15 -6.61 -9.77 -14.14
CA ILE A 15 -7.50 -10.38 -13.14
C ILE A 15 -8.69 -11.08 -13.81
N ALA A 16 -9.29 -10.47 -14.83
CA ALA A 16 -10.40 -11.08 -15.57
C ALA A 16 -9.98 -12.34 -16.34
N GLU A 17 -8.80 -12.35 -16.96
CA GLU A 17 -8.24 -13.53 -17.63
C GLU A 17 -8.04 -14.70 -16.65
N VAL A 18 -7.43 -14.45 -15.49
CA VAL A 18 -7.25 -15.48 -14.45
C VAL A 18 -8.59 -16.05 -13.98
N ARG A 19 -9.63 -15.23 -13.93
CA ARG A 19 -10.97 -15.68 -13.53
C ARG A 19 -11.63 -16.56 -14.58
N GLU A 20 -11.50 -16.19 -15.85
CA GLU A 20 -11.97 -17.04 -16.94
C GLU A 20 -11.30 -18.42 -16.89
N ASP A 21 -10.00 -18.47 -16.58
CA ASP A 21 -9.28 -19.73 -16.38
C ASP A 21 -9.77 -20.50 -15.14
N GLN A 22 -10.05 -19.81 -14.03
CA GLN A 22 -10.65 -20.41 -12.83
C GLN A 22 -12.04 -21.00 -13.13
N GLU A 23 -12.86 -20.32 -13.91
CA GLU A 23 -14.19 -20.78 -14.32
C GLU A 23 -14.10 -22.02 -15.19
N LYS A 24 -13.23 -22.01 -16.21
CA LYS A 24 -12.97 -23.19 -17.06
C LYS A 24 -12.51 -24.39 -16.24
N MET A 25 -11.60 -24.18 -15.28
CA MET A 25 -11.10 -25.26 -14.43
C MET A 25 -12.15 -25.75 -13.44
N SER A 26 -12.94 -24.85 -12.86
CA SER A 26 -14.08 -25.20 -11.98
C SER A 26 -15.13 -26.03 -12.75
N ALA A 27 -15.42 -25.66 -14.00
CA ALA A 27 -16.32 -26.41 -14.87
C ALA A 27 -15.78 -27.79 -15.24
N ARG A 28 -14.46 -27.93 -15.48
CA ARG A 28 -13.81 -29.24 -15.69
C ARG A 28 -13.95 -30.13 -14.45
N ILE A 29 -13.66 -29.60 -13.27
CA ILE A 29 -13.85 -30.33 -12.00
C ILE A 29 -15.29 -30.77 -11.85
N ARG A 30 -16.28 -29.89 -12.09
CA ARG A 30 -17.71 -30.23 -12.00
C ARG A 30 -18.10 -31.33 -12.98
N ASN A 31 -17.67 -31.25 -14.24
CA ASN A 31 -17.97 -32.27 -15.25
C ASN A 31 -17.33 -33.63 -14.91
N ALA A 32 -16.08 -33.64 -14.44
CA ALA A 32 -15.39 -34.85 -13.99
C ALA A 32 -16.08 -35.48 -12.78
N THR A 33 -16.47 -34.64 -11.83
CA THR A 33 -17.23 -34.97 -10.61
C THR A 33 -18.60 -35.60 -10.95
N ASP A 34 -19.32 -35.06 -11.93
CA ASP A 34 -20.58 -35.64 -12.44
C ASP A 34 -20.35 -36.96 -13.17
N SER A 35 -19.22 -37.11 -13.89
CA SER A 35 -18.84 -38.37 -14.55
C SER A 35 -18.57 -39.49 -13.54
N ILE A 36 -17.85 -39.22 -12.44
CA ILE A 36 -17.64 -40.19 -11.35
C ILE A 36 -18.98 -40.67 -10.81
N ALA A 37 -19.91 -39.76 -10.54
CA ALA A 37 -21.23 -40.15 -10.03
C ALA A 37 -21.97 -41.09 -10.99
N ARG A 38 -21.92 -40.81 -12.30
CA ARG A 38 -22.52 -41.67 -13.33
C ARG A 38 -21.84 -43.04 -13.41
N LEU A 39 -20.50 -43.07 -13.33
CA LEU A 39 -19.72 -44.31 -13.33
C LEU A 39 -20.01 -45.16 -12.09
N LYS A 40 -20.13 -44.56 -10.90
CA LYS A 40 -20.54 -45.26 -9.68
C LYS A 40 -21.96 -45.85 -9.77
N THR A 41 -22.90 -45.15 -10.41
CA THR A 41 -24.23 -45.70 -10.72
C THR A 41 -24.16 -46.85 -11.72
N ALA A 42 -23.29 -46.74 -12.74
CA ALA A 42 -23.07 -47.84 -13.69
C ALA A 42 -22.46 -49.07 -13.01
N GLU A 43 -21.49 -48.88 -12.10
CA GLU A 43 -20.88 -49.92 -11.27
C GLU A 43 -21.95 -50.65 -10.45
N ALA A 44 -22.82 -49.90 -9.76
CA ALA A 44 -23.95 -50.47 -9.02
C ALA A 44 -24.93 -51.25 -9.90
N GLY A 45 -25.17 -50.78 -11.13
CA GLY A 45 -25.97 -51.49 -12.14
C GLY A 45 -25.36 -52.83 -12.56
N GLU A 46 -24.05 -52.91 -12.76
CA GLU A 46 -23.34 -54.16 -13.06
C GLU A 46 -23.37 -55.13 -11.86
N PHE A 47 -23.23 -54.63 -10.63
CA PHE A 47 -23.45 -55.43 -9.42
C PHE A 47 -24.89 -55.98 -9.32
N GLY A 48 -25.88 -55.20 -9.75
CA GLY A 48 -27.27 -55.64 -9.87
C GLY A 48 -27.43 -56.81 -10.85
N LYS A 49 -26.78 -56.75 -12.01
CA LYS A 49 -26.75 -57.85 -13.00
C LYS A 49 -26.09 -59.10 -12.42
N LEU A 50 -24.97 -58.92 -11.71
CA LEU A 50 -24.26 -60.03 -11.08
C LEU A 50 -25.12 -60.71 -9.99
N ALA A 51 -25.82 -59.92 -9.17
CA ALA A 51 -26.80 -60.42 -8.23
C ALA A 51 -27.95 -61.16 -8.94
N GLN A 52 -28.39 -60.68 -10.10
CA GLN A 52 -29.47 -61.32 -10.87
C GLN A 52 -29.10 -62.73 -11.34
N VAL A 53 -27.85 -62.90 -11.78
CA VAL A 53 -27.29 -64.19 -12.25
C VAL A 53 -27.06 -65.15 -11.09
N ARG A 54 -26.62 -64.66 -9.92
CA ARG A 54 -26.05 -65.52 -8.85
C ARG A 54 -26.90 -65.71 -7.60
N LEU A 55 -27.88 -64.85 -7.32
CA LEU A 55 -28.63 -64.89 -6.06
C LEU A 55 -30.07 -65.35 -6.22
N ASP A 56 -30.62 -65.92 -5.15
CA ASP A 56 -32.04 -66.26 -5.03
C ASP A 56 -32.92 -65.00 -5.01
N VAL A 57 -34.19 -65.14 -5.42
CA VAL A 57 -35.18 -64.05 -5.58
C VAL A 57 -35.22 -63.07 -4.38
N ILE A 58 -35.15 -63.59 -3.15
CA ILE A 58 -35.24 -62.76 -1.93
C ILE A 58 -33.99 -61.89 -1.75
N ARG A 59 -32.79 -62.48 -1.86
CA ARG A 59 -31.52 -61.73 -1.73
C ARG A 59 -31.32 -60.75 -2.89
N ARG A 60 -31.83 -61.08 -4.09
CA ARG A 60 -31.83 -60.17 -5.25
C ARG A 60 -32.63 -58.89 -4.99
N GLY A 61 -33.84 -59.02 -4.45
CA GLY A 61 -34.69 -57.86 -4.12
C GLY A 61 -34.05 -56.95 -3.08
N GLU A 62 -33.52 -57.52 -2.01
CA GLU A 62 -32.87 -56.75 -0.93
C GLU A 62 -31.64 -55.96 -1.41
N ILE A 63 -30.81 -56.53 -2.28
CA ILE A 63 -29.62 -55.84 -2.81
C ILE A 63 -30.03 -54.76 -3.82
N GLY A 64 -30.94 -55.08 -4.74
CA GLY A 64 -31.42 -54.14 -5.76
C GLY A 64 -32.12 -52.92 -5.17
N ASP A 65 -33.01 -53.12 -4.20
CA ASP A 65 -33.73 -52.02 -3.55
C ASP A 65 -32.80 -51.09 -2.78
N ARG A 66 -31.77 -51.65 -2.12
CA ARG A 66 -30.77 -50.88 -1.36
C ARG A 66 -29.86 -50.05 -2.26
N LEU A 67 -29.30 -50.66 -3.32
CA LEU A 67 -28.48 -49.94 -4.30
C LEU A 67 -29.28 -48.77 -4.90
N SER A 68 -30.52 -49.04 -5.31
CA SER A 68 -31.42 -48.02 -5.88
C SER A 68 -31.79 -46.90 -4.89
N ALA A 69 -31.84 -47.18 -3.59
CA ALA A 69 -32.12 -46.18 -2.56
C ALA A 69 -30.91 -45.27 -2.33
N SER A 70 -29.71 -45.84 -2.27
CA SER A 70 -28.46 -45.09 -2.10
C SER A 70 -28.12 -44.25 -3.33
N GLU A 71 -28.36 -44.76 -4.54
CA GLU A 71 -28.26 -44.00 -5.79
C GLU A 71 -29.16 -42.77 -5.80
N ARG A 72 -30.43 -42.93 -5.41
CA ARG A 72 -31.38 -41.81 -5.34
C ARG A 72 -30.93 -40.74 -4.35
N ARG A 73 -30.48 -41.15 -3.16
CA ARG A 73 -29.99 -40.22 -2.14
C ARG A 73 -28.71 -39.51 -2.58
N ALA A 74 -27.77 -40.22 -3.21
CA ALA A 74 -26.56 -39.61 -3.75
C ALA A 74 -26.89 -38.60 -4.87
N ALA A 75 -27.81 -38.94 -5.77
CA ALA A 75 -28.26 -38.03 -6.82
C ALA A 75 -28.93 -36.76 -6.27
N GLU A 76 -29.71 -36.87 -5.19
CA GLU A 76 -30.30 -35.71 -4.51
C GLU A 76 -29.25 -34.79 -3.89
N LEU A 77 -28.22 -35.36 -3.23
CA LEU A 77 -27.11 -34.61 -2.65
C LEU A 77 -26.29 -33.87 -3.72
N ILE A 78 -25.94 -34.54 -4.82
CA ILE A 78 -25.21 -33.95 -5.95
C ILE A 78 -26.03 -32.83 -6.59
N LYS A 79 -27.34 -33.04 -6.76
CA LYS A 79 -28.24 -32.02 -7.30
C LYS A 79 -28.30 -30.78 -6.39
N GLY A 80 -28.35 -30.97 -5.07
CA GLY A 80 -28.30 -29.86 -4.11
C GLY A 80 -27.00 -29.06 -4.21
N HIS A 81 -25.86 -29.76 -4.23
CA HIS A 81 -24.54 -29.16 -4.37
C HIS A 81 -24.40 -28.35 -5.68
N ASN A 82 -24.84 -28.91 -6.80
CA ASN A 82 -24.82 -28.21 -8.09
C ASN A 82 -25.72 -26.96 -8.08
N ALA A 83 -26.88 -27.01 -7.41
CA ALA A 83 -27.75 -25.86 -7.27
C ALA A 83 -27.14 -24.74 -6.40
N ASP A 84 -26.41 -25.09 -5.33
CA ASP A 84 -25.69 -24.11 -4.50
C ASP A 84 -24.54 -23.46 -5.27
N LEU A 85 -23.77 -24.24 -6.03
CA LEU A 85 -22.73 -23.72 -6.93
C LEU A 85 -23.32 -22.76 -7.97
N ASP A 86 -24.39 -23.15 -8.66
CA ASP A 86 -25.06 -22.32 -9.67
C ASP A 86 -25.59 -21.01 -9.06
N ARG A 87 -26.12 -21.06 -7.82
CA ARG A 87 -26.58 -19.87 -7.10
C ARG A 87 -25.41 -18.90 -6.86
N ILE A 88 -24.28 -19.40 -6.36
CA ILE A 88 -23.11 -18.58 -6.06
C ILE A 88 -22.52 -17.99 -7.34
N GLU A 89 -22.41 -18.77 -8.41
CA GLU A 89 -21.92 -18.29 -9.70
C GLU A 89 -22.80 -17.18 -10.28
N GLN A 90 -24.13 -17.31 -10.17
CA GLN A 90 -25.05 -16.24 -10.56
C GLN A 90 -24.88 -14.97 -9.73
N GLU A 91 -24.69 -15.08 -8.42
CA GLU A 91 -24.45 -13.93 -7.54
C GLU A 91 -23.11 -13.25 -7.84
N ILE A 92 -22.05 -14.03 -8.10
CA ILE A 92 -20.75 -13.51 -8.55
C ILE A 92 -20.92 -12.75 -9.87
N ALA A 93 -21.57 -13.35 -10.88
CA ALA A 93 -21.78 -12.72 -12.18
C ALA A 93 -22.59 -11.42 -12.10
N LYS A 94 -23.63 -11.37 -11.24
CA LYS A 94 -24.38 -10.13 -10.96
C LYS A 94 -23.49 -9.07 -10.32
N GLY A 95 -22.71 -9.44 -9.31
CA GLY A 95 -21.78 -8.52 -8.65
C GLY A 95 -20.70 -7.98 -9.59
N GLU A 96 -20.21 -8.79 -10.53
CA GLU A 96 -19.29 -8.32 -11.57
C GLU A 96 -19.93 -7.31 -12.51
N ALA A 97 -21.16 -7.57 -12.96
CA ALA A 97 -21.89 -6.63 -13.80
C ALA A 97 -22.11 -5.30 -13.10
N GLU A 98 -22.45 -5.32 -11.80
CA GLU A 98 -22.62 -4.11 -10.99
C GLU A 98 -21.29 -3.37 -10.80
N ARG A 99 -20.21 -4.06 -10.45
CA ARG A 99 -18.87 -3.46 -10.33
C ARG A 99 -18.42 -2.80 -11.63
N ARG A 100 -18.68 -3.41 -12.79
CA ARG A 100 -18.37 -2.82 -14.11
C ARG A 100 -19.16 -1.52 -14.33
N LYS A 101 -20.45 -1.48 -13.97
CA LYS A 101 -21.25 -0.25 -14.04
C LYS A 101 -20.71 0.84 -13.11
N LEU A 102 -20.44 0.50 -11.85
CA LEU A 102 -19.88 1.42 -10.86
C LEU A 102 -18.53 1.99 -11.30
N THR A 103 -17.67 1.15 -11.88
CA THR A 103 -16.37 1.60 -12.42
C THR A 103 -16.56 2.59 -13.57
N ALA A 104 -17.48 2.31 -14.49
CA ALA A 104 -17.80 3.23 -15.60
C ALA A 104 -18.43 4.55 -15.11
N GLU A 105 -19.27 4.51 -14.06
CA GLU A 105 -19.79 5.72 -13.40
C GLU A 105 -18.66 6.51 -12.71
N ARG A 106 -17.74 5.80 -12.07
CA ARG A 106 -16.58 6.38 -11.39
C ARG A 106 -15.65 7.08 -12.38
N ASP A 107 -15.38 6.48 -13.53
CA ASP A 107 -14.57 7.09 -14.58
C ASP A 107 -15.19 8.39 -15.09
N LYS A 108 -16.51 8.40 -15.34
CA LYS A 108 -17.25 9.63 -15.71
C LYS A 108 -17.20 10.69 -14.61
N ALA A 109 -17.34 10.30 -13.35
CA ALA A 109 -17.26 11.22 -12.22
C ALA A 109 -15.84 11.78 -12.07
N ALA A 110 -14.81 10.97 -12.34
CA ALA A 110 -13.42 11.39 -12.32
C ALA A 110 -13.12 12.38 -13.46
N ASP A 111 -13.62 12.13 -14.67
CA ASP A 111 -13.52 13.09 -15.78
C ASP A 111 -14.20 14.42 -15.45
N ALA A 112 -15.37 14.38 -14.80
CA ALA A 112 -16.06 15.59 -14.33
C ALA A 112 -15.26 16.33 -13.23
N ALA A 113 -14.61 15.60 -12.33
CA ALA A 113 -13.71 16.18 -11.33
C ALA A 113 -12.49 16.84 -11.98
N ASP A 114 -11.92 16.22 -13.01
CA ASP A 114 -10.81 16.78 -13.79
C ASP A 114 -11.21 18.07 -14.53
N GLU A 115 -12.41 18.11 -15.12
CA GLU A 115 -12.97 19.31 -15.74
C GLU A 115 -13.22 20.42 -14.71
N ALA A 116 -13.77 20.07 -13.54
CA ALA A 116 -13.95 21.01 -12.44
C ALA A 116 -12.61 21.56 -11.93
N GLN A 117 -11.58 20.74 -11.84
CA GLN A 117 -10.22 21.16 -11.46
C GLN A 117 -9.63 22.13 -12.49
N LYS A 118 -9.73 21.80 -13.79
CA LYS A 118 -9.26 22.71 -14.86
C LYS A 118 -9.99 24.04 -14.83
N ALA A 119 -11.31 24.03 -14.60
CA ALA A 119 -12.12 25.23 -14.49
C ALA A 119 -11.72 26.07 -13.27
N TYR A 120 -11.49 25.43 -12.11
CA TYR A 120 -10.97 26.08 -10.91
C TYR A 120 -9.59 26.72 -11.17
N ASP A 121 -8.65 25.97 -11.75
CA ASP A 121 -7.29 26.46 -12.01
C ASP A 121 -7.28 27.63 -13.01
N ALA A 122 -8.13 27.57 -14.04
CA ALA A 122 -8.26 28.64 -15.01
C ALA A 122 -8.83 29.92 -14.40
N GLU A 123 -9.84 29.79 -13.53
CA GLU A 123 -10.43 30.95 -12.86
C GLU A 123 -9.48 31.52 -11.80
N LEU A 124 -8.79 30.65 -11.06
CA LEU A 124 -7.74 31.03 -10.13
C LEU A 124 -6.63 31.81 -10.86
N ALA A 125 -6.19 31.36 -12.03
CA ALA A 125 -5.18 32.07 -12.81
C ALA A 125 -5.65 33.47 -13.26
N LYS A 126 -6.92 33.62 -13.70
CA LYS A 126 -7.49 34.93 -14.04
C LYS A 126 -7.57 35.86 -12.83
N PHE A 127 -8.06 35.33 -11.71
CA PHE A 127 -8.12 36.03 -10.44
C PHE A 127 -6.73 36.53 -10.03
N GLN A 128 -5.73 35.66 -10.05
CA GLN A 128 -4.34 36.02 -9.73
C GLN A 128 -3.81 37.12 -10.65
N ALA A 129 -4.07 37.03 -11.96
CA ALA A 129 -3.65 38.04 -12.91
C ALA A 129 -4.32 39.41 -12.70
N ALA A 130 -5.58 39.43 -12.24
CA ALA A 130 -6.30 40.66 -11.87
C ALA A 130 -5.82 41.20 -10.52
N PHE A 131 -5.69 40.34 -9.51
CA PHE A 131 -5.28 40.70 -8.15
C PHE A 131 -3.87 41.31 -8.12
N ARG A 132 -2.93 40.76 -8.89
CA ARG A 132 -1.58 41.33 -9.08
C ARG A 132 -1.57 42.77 -9.58
N LYS A 133 -2.63 43.23 -10.24
CA LYS A 133 -2.75 44.61 -10.74
C LYS A 133 -3.30 45.59 -9.70
N THR A 134 -3.89 45.10 -8.61
CA THR A 134 -4.48 45.92 -7.57
C THR A 134 -3.42 46.70 -6.79
N GLU A 135 -3.73 47.95 -6.47
CA GLU A 135 -2.86 48.83 -5.70
C GLU A 135 -2.50 48.28 -4.30
N PRO A 136 -3.44 47.74 -3.49
CA PRO A 136 -3.09 47.16 -2.19
C PRO A 136 -2.10 46.00 -2.31
N TYR A 137 -2.22 45.15 -3.33
CA TYR A 137 -1.28 44.05 -3.56
C TYR A 137 0.11 44.56 -3.93
N LYS A 138 0.20 45.50 -4.87
CA LYS A 138 1.49 46.10 -5.27
C LYS A 138 2.19 46.79 -4.11
N ALA A 139 1.44 47.50 -3.26
CA ALA A 139 1.99 48.18 -2.09
C ALA A 139 2.49 47.18 -1.04
N ALA A 140 1.73 46.11 -0.78
CA ALA A 140 2.17 45.03 0.10
C ALA A 140 3.40 44.31 -0.46
N LEU A 141 3.49 44.18 -1.79
CA LEU A 141 4.65 43.61 -2.48
C LEU A 141 5.88 44.51 -2.42
N ALA A 142 5.76 45.79 -2.71
CA ALA A 142 6.90 46.70 -2.49
C ALA A 142 7.44 46.62 -1.06
N ARG A 143 6.55 46.56 -0.04
CA ARG A 143 6.95 46.47 1.38
C ARG A 143 7.69 45.18 1.73
N ALA A 144 7.27 44.03 1.23
CA ALA A 144 7.96 42.78 1.54
C ALA A 144 9.29 42.65 0.76
N GLU A 145 9.37 43.16 -0.48
CA GLU A 145 10.64 43.24 -1.22
C GLU A 145 11.64 44.16 -0.51
N GLU A 146 11.19 45.33 -0.04
CA GLU A 146 12.01 46.27 0.74
C GLU A 146 12.49 45.64 2.05
N ALA A 147 11.59 44.98 2.80
CA ALA A 147 11.95 44.29 4.03
C ALA A 147 12.98 43.17 3.80
N GLU A 148 12.85 42.41 2.70
CA GLU A 148 13.82 41.36 2.33
C GLU A 148 15.19 41.95 1.99
N GLN A 149 15.23 43.07 1.27
CA GLN A 149 16.48 43.77 1.00
C GLN A 149 17.14 44.29 2.29
N VAL A 150 16.35 44.82 3.23
CA VAL A 150 16.85 45.28 4.54
C VAL A 150 17.40 44.11 5.36
N VAL A 151 16.70 42.98 5.41
CA VAL A 151 17.20 41.75 6.07
C VAL A 151 18.51 41.29 5.43
N ALA A 152 18.57 41.18 4.10
CA ALA A 152 19.78 40.74 3.41
C ALA A 152 20.96 41.71 3.63
N GLN A 153 20.71 43.02 3.72
CA GLN A 153 21.75 44.00 4.08
C GLN A 153 22.17 43.88 5.55
N ALA A 154 21.23 43.68 6.48
CA ALA A 154 21.50 43.51 7.89
C ALA A 154 22.30 42.23 8.16
N GLU A 155 21.95 41.13 7.51
CA GLU A 155 22.66 39.85 7.58
C GLU A 155 24.09 39.96 7.05
N ARG A 156 24.29 40.64 5.92
CA ARG A 156 25.64 40.93 5.41
C ARG A 156 26.47 41.74 6.40
N LYS A 157 25.89 42.77 7.03
CA LYS A 157 26.58 43.57 8.06
C LYS A 157 26.88 42.76 9.32
N ALA A 158 25.96 41.91 9.76
CA ALA A 158 26.15 41.03 10.90
C ALA A 158 27.26 40.00 10.62
N GLN A 159 27.29 39.43 9.41
CA GLN A 159 28.34 38.52 8.99
C GLN A 159 29.70 39.22 8.95
N MET A 160 29.81 40.38 8.30
CA MET A 160 31.04 41.19 8.31
C MET A 160 31.51 41.51 9.72
N ALA A 161 30.59 41.83 10.65
CA ALA A 161 30.94 42.09 12.04
C ALA A 161 31.40 40.84 12.81
N ASN A 162 30.82 39.67 12.51
CA ASN A 162 31.27 38.39 13.07
C ASN A 162 32.68 38.03 12.58
N ASP A 163 32.94 38.24 11.28
CA ASP A 163 34.24 38.01 10.65
C ASP A 163 35.30 38.99 11.22
N ASP A 164 34.97 40.28 11.31
CA ASP A 164 35.80 41.31 11.96
C ASP A 164 36.10 40.97 13.43
N ARG A 165 35.12 40.40 14.17
CA ARG A 165 35.32 39.95 15.56
C ARG A 165 36.23 38.73 15.63
N ALA A 166 36.16 37.82 14.68
CA ALA A 166 37.05 36.67 14.61
C ALA A 166 38.49 37.14 14.37
N GLU A 167 38.71 37.94 13.32
CA GLU A 167 40.06 38.43 12.95
C GLU A 167 40.67 39.36 14.02
N LYS A 168 39.90 40.32 14.53
CA LYS A 168 40.41 41.29 15.53
C LYS A 168 40.35 40.75 16.96
N GLY A 169 39.66 39.65 17.21
CA GLY A 169 39.54 39.01 18.51
C GLY A 169 40.69 38.06 18.82
N GLU A 170 41.25 37.40 17.80
CA GLU A 170 42.37 36.46 17.92
C GLU A 170 43.55 36.98 18.75
N PRO A 171 44.07 38.21 18.56
CA PRO A 171 45.18 38.71 19.36
C PRO A 171 44.87 38.88 20.85
N TYR A 172 43.60 39.14 21.20
CA TYR A 172 43.18 39.27 22.60
C TYR A 172 42.96 37.91 23.26
N GLU A 173 42.39 36.95 22.52
CA GLU A 173 42.14 35.59 22.99
C GLU A 173 43.45 34.78 23.09
N ALA A 174 44.46 35.10 22.28
CA ALA A 174 45.79 34.49 22.32
C ALA A 174 46.67 34.97 23.48
N ASP A 175 46.34 36.07 24.17
CA ASP A 175 47.07 36.57 25.33
C ASP A 175 46.49 35.97 26.64
N PRO A 176 47.21 35.05 27.32
CA PRO A 176 46.72 34.40 28.53
C PRO A 176 46.58 35.36 29.72
N LEU A 177 47.38 36.43 29.78
CA LEU A 177 47.33 37.41 30.87
C LEU A 177 46.12 38.34 30.70
N PHE A 178 45.79 38.70 29.46
CA PHE A 178 44.57 39.45 29.15
C PHE A 178 43.32 38.63 29.51
N MET A 179 43.24 37.39 29.03
CA MET A 179 42.11 36.50 29.28
C MET A 179 41.94 36.17 30.78
N TYR A 180 43.05 35.97 31.50
CA TYR A 180 43.03 35.78 32.95
C TYR A 180 42.34 36.95 33.69
N LEU A 181 42.70 38.19 33.36
CA LEU A 181 42.09 39.37 33.97
C LEU A 181 40.64 39.58 33.52
N TRP A 182 40.32 39.21 32.27
CA TRP A 182 38.99 39.29 31.69
C TRP A 182 38.00 38.32 32.34
N GLU A 183 38.36 37.04 32.46
CA GLU A 183 37.55 36.00 33.13
C GLU A 183 37.28 36.34 34.59
N ARG A 184 38.27 36.95 35.24
CA ARG A 184 38.18 37.41 36.63
C ARG A 184 37.35 38.69 36.78
N LYS A 185 36.87 39.25 35.68
CA LYS A 185 36.06 40.48 35.59
C LYS A 185 36.76 41.69 36.20
N PHE A 186 38.09 41.75 36.12
CA PHE A 186 38.90 42.84 36.67
C PHE A 186 38.45 44.19 36.10
N GLY A 187 38.31 45.19 36.98
CA GLY A 187 37.84 46.54 36.62
C GLY A 187 36.31 46.72 36.56
N THR A 188 35.52 45.67 36.83
CA THR A 188 34.05 45.76 36.93
C THR A 188 33.56 45.68 38.39
N ARG A 189 32.28 45.98 38.63
CA ARG A 189 31.65 45.83 39.96
C ARG A 189 31.60 44.38 40.45
N GLU A 190 31.75 43.41 39.54
CA GLU A 190 31.69 41.98 39.82
C GLU A 190 33.07 41.36 40.11
N TYR A 191 34.13 42.18 40.15
CA TYR A 191 35.48 41.72 40.49
C TYR A 191 35.56 41.26 41.95
N SER A 192 35.94 40.01 42.17
CA SER A 192 35.95 39.36 43.49
C SER A 192 37.30 39.37 44.23
N GLY A 193 38.36 39.90 43.61
CA GLY A 193 39.71 39.88 44.19
C GLY A 193 39.91 40.84 45.38
N ARG A 194 40.63 40.38 46.41
CA ARG A 194 40.88 41.12 47.67
C ARG A 194 42.39 41.20 47.97
N GLY A 195 42.85 42.34 48.48
CA GLY A 195 44.22 42.50 49.00
C GLY A 195 45.33 42.23 47.97
N LEU A 196 46.22 41.27 48.27
CA LEU A 196 47.41 40.93 47.48
C LEU A 196 47.07 40.55 46.03
N THR A 197 45.98 39.81 45.82
CA THR A 197 45.57 39.41 44.47
C THR A 197 45.18 40.62 43.62
N ARG A 198 44.61 41.68 44.24
CA ARG A 198 44.25 42.91 43.53
C ARG A 198 45.47 43.75 43.16
N LEU A 199 46.53 43.71 43.96
CA LEU A 199 47.80 44.39 43.65
C LEU A 199 48.52 43.70 42.49
N LEU A 200 48.58 42.37 42.50
CA LEU A 200 49.13 41.58 41.39
C LEU A 200 48.32 41.77 40.12
N ASP A 201 46.98 41.67 40.19
CA ASP A 201 46.11 41.89 39.03
C ASP A 201 46.24 43.32 38.48
N ARG A 202 46.48 44.33 39.33
CA ARG A 202 46.73 45.73 38.89
C ARG A 202 48.09 45.90 38.21
N TRP A 203 49.11 45.18 38.68
CA TRP A 203 50.42 45.17 38.05
C TRP A 203 50.37 44.50 36.67
N VAL A 204 49.74 43.32 36.57
CA VAL A 204 49.48 42.63 35.29
C VAL A 204 48.64 43.50 34.36
N ALA A 205 47.61 44.18 34.87
CA ALA A 205 46.77 45.09 34.08
C ALA A 205 47.54 46.27 33.49
N SER A 206 48.57 46.77 34.19
CA SER A 206 49.43 47.85 33.69
C SER A 206 50.38 47.39 32.59
N ILE A 207 50.84 46.13 32.63
CA ILE A 207 51.74 45.54 31.63
C ILE A 207 51.00 45.32 30.31
N VAL A 208 49.78 44.78 30.38
CA VAL A 208 48.98 44.42 29.20
C VAL A 208 48.10 45.59 28.72
N LYS A 209 48.20 46.78 29.35
CA LYS A 209 47.29 47.93 29.10
C LYS A 209 45.81 47.52 29.10
N TYR A 210 45.46 46.69 30.08
CA TYR A 210 44.20 45.94 30.13
C TYR A 210 42.95 46.84 30.12
N THR A 211 43.00 48.04 30.67
CA THR A 211 41.83 48.95 30.72
C THR A 211 41.34 49.33 29.33
N ASP A 212 42.25 49.64 28.41
CA ASP A 212 41.91 50.08 27.05
C ASP A 212 41.58 48.87 26.17
N ALA A 213 42.39 47.80 26.30
CA ALA A 213 42.17 46.53 25.62
C ALA A 213 40.82 45.89 25.99
N ALA A 214 40.43 45.92 27.27
CA ALA A 214 39.16 45.38 27.73
C ALA A 214 37.95 46.21 27.28
N ALA A 215 38.10 47.53 27.07
CA ALA A 215 37.04 48.35 26.49
C ALA A 215 36.84 48.02 24.99
N ASN A 216 37.93 47.91 24.23
CA ASN A 216 37.90 47.54 22.81
C ASN A 216 37.35 46.12 22.61
N TYR A 217 37.75 45.16 23.44
CA TYR A 217 37.27 43.78 23.38
C TYR A 217 35.78 43.66 23.78
N ARG A 218 35.30 44.41 24.80
CA ARG A 218 33.86 44.52 25.10
C ARG A 218 33.08 45.00 23.88
N MET A 219 33.54 46.07 23.25
CA MET A 219 32.92 46.62 22.06
C MET A 219 32.90 45.62 20.89
N LEU A 220 34.00 44.89 20.69
CA LEU A 220 34.12 43.85 19.66
C LEU A 220 33.13 42.69 19.87
N LEU A 221 32.80 42.36 21.13
CA LEU A 221 31.80 41.33 21.46
C LEU A 221 30.35 41.85 21.39
N GLU A 222 30.13 43.12 21.74
CA GLU A 222 28.79 43.72 21.74
C GLU A 222 28.27 44.06 20.35
N ILE A 223 29.14 44.48 19.41
CA ILE A 223 28.73 44.89 18.05
C ILE A 223 28.03 43.74 17.30
N PRO A 224 28.60 42.52 17.19
CA PRO A 224 27.95 41.43 16.48
C PRO A 224 26.67 40.99 17.18
N LYS A 225 26.64 41.02 18.52
CA LYS A 225 25.43 40.70 19.30
C LYS A 225 24.27 41.65 18.95
N ARG A 226 24.50 42.96 18.96
CA ARG A 226 23.47 43.96 18.62
C ARG A 226 23.05 43.89 17.14
N LEU A 227 23.98 43.56 16.24
CA LEU A 227 23.65 43.36 14.83
C LEU A 227 22.82 42.10 14.60
N ASN A 228 23.09 41.01 15.32
CA ASN A 228 22.27 39.80 15.29
C ASN A 228 20.86 40.03 15.87
N GLU A 229 20.75 40.79 16.97
CA GLU A 229 19.47 41.26 17.51
C GLU A 229 18.70 42.09 16.47
N HIS A 230 19.39 43.02 15.79
CA HIS A 230 18.79 43.80 14.70
C HIS A 230 18.34 42.92 13.52
N VAL A 231 19.13 41.91 13.13
CA VAL A 231 18.73 40.94 12.09
C VAL A 231 17.46 40.19 12.50
N ALA A 232 17.36 39.77 13.77
CA ALA A 232 16.16 39.10 14.28
C ALA A 232 14.92 40.02 14.21
N ASP A 233 15.07 41.29 14.62
CA ASP A 233 13.98 42.28 14.53
C ASP A 233 13.55 42.54 13.08
N GLN A 234 14.51 42.62 12.14
CA GLN A 234 14.19 42.81 10.72
C GLN A 234 13.54 41.56 10.10
N ARG A 235 13.97 40.36 10.49
CA ARG A 235 13.31 39.11 10.08
C ARG A 235 11.86 39.05 10.56
N ALA A 236 11.61 39.41 11.81
CA ALA A 236 10.24 39.49 12.33
C ALA A 236 9.36 40.47 11.54
N LYS A 237 9.91 41.61 11.10
CA LYS A 237 9.20 42.56 10.23
C LYS A 237 8.94 42.01 8.82
N LEU A 238 9.91 41.28 8.25
CA LEU A 238 9.73 40.59 6.97
C LEU A 238 8.64 39.52 7.07
N ASP A 239 8.64 38.74 8.14
CA ASP A 239 7.62 37.71 8.37
C ASP A 239 6.23 38.33 8.52
N SER A 240 6.10 39.44 9.26
CA SER A 240 4.84 40.19 9.36
C SER A 240 4.37 40.79 8.02
N ALA A 241 5.29 41.30 7.19
CA ALA A 241 4.97 41.80 5.85
C ALA A 241 4.52 40.66 4.92
N ARG A 242 5.14 39.47 5.02
CA ARG A 242 4.74 38.26 4.29
C ARG A 242 3.39 37.72 4.76
N GLU A 243 3.12 37.76 6.05
CA GLU A 243 1.81 37.38 6.60
C GLU A 243 0.72 38.33 6.10
N THR A 244 0.98 39.64 6.06
CA THR A 244 0.04 40.63 5.50
C THR A 244 -0.27 40.37 4.02
N LEU A 245 0.73 39.98 3.23
CA LEU A 245 0.52 39.55 1.84
C LEU A 245 -0.38 38.33 1.76
N LYS A 246 -0.10 37.32 2.59
CA LYS A 246 -0.89 36.09 2.62
C LYS A 246 -2.34 36.36 3.04
N THR A 247 -2.57 37.19 4.06
CA THR A 247 -3.93 37.55 4.49
C THR A 247 -4.69 38.30 3.40
N LEU A 248 -4.02 39.22 2.68
CA LEU A 248 -4.63 39.91 1.53
C LEU A 248 -5.01 38.93 0.41
N GLU A 249 -4.15 37.96 0.12
CA GLU A 249 -4.42 36.91 -0.87
C GLU A 249 -5.58 36.00 -0.44
N ASP A 250 -5.67 35.64 0.84
CA ASP A 250 -6.72 34.79 1.41
C ASP A 250 -8.07 35.53 1.49
N GLU A 251 -8.09 36.79 1.92
CA GLU A 251 -9.28 37.66 1.93
C GLU A 251 -9.83 37.89 0.52
N ALA A 252 -8.94 38.12 -0.45
CA ALA A 252 -9.34 38.31 -1.83
C ALA A 252 -9.87 37.00 -2.43
N ARG A 253 -9.34 35.83 -2.05
CA ARG A 253 -9.88 34.52 -2.45
C ARG A 253 -11.29 34.27 -1.89
N GLY A 254 -11.54 34.67 -0.64
CA GLY A 254 -12.85 34.50 0.02
C GLY A 254 -13.97 35.40 -0.51
N ASN A 255 -13.61 36.56 -1.09
CA ASN A 255 -14.58 37.54 -1.60
C ASN A 255 -14.95 37.35 -3.08
N ASP A 256 -14.28 36.46 -3.80
CA ASP A 256 -14.45 36.31 -5.25
C ASP A 256 -15.23 35.05 -5.66
N GLY A 257 -15.69 35.02 -6.91
CA GLY A 257 -16.52 33.95 -7.49
C GLY A 257 -15.92 32.53 -7.50
N LEU A 258 -14.72 32.33 -6.93
CA LEU A 258 -14.01 31.06 -6.79
C LEU A 258 -14.77 30.05 -5.93
N ALA A 259 -15.54 30.50 -4.93
CA ALA A 259 -16.31 29.61 -4.05
C ALA A 259 -17.26 28.66 -4.82
N LYS A 260 -17.80 29.10 -5.98
CA LYS A 260 -18.62 28.25 -6.84
C LYS A 260 -17.80 27.10 -7.45
N PHE A 261 -16.58 27.38 -7.90
CA PHE A 261 -15.68 26.40 -8.50
C PHE A 261 -15.10 25.46 -7.44
N GLU A 262 -14.77 25.95 -6.24
CA GLU A 262 -14.36 25.12 -5.10
C GLU A 262 -15.47 24.17 -4.68
N LYS A 263 -16.71 24.65 -4.58
CA LYS A 263 -17.86 23.79 -4.28
C LYS A 263 -18.12 22.75 -5.37
N ALA A 264 -17.97 23.13 -6.64
CA ALA A 264 -18.13 22.20 -7.77
C ALA A 264 -17.04 21.10 -7.76
N LEU A 265 -15.79 21.48 -7.52
CA LEU A 265 -14.67 20.56 -7.39
C LEU A 265 -14.81 19.63 -6.18
N ALA A 266 -15.21 20.18 -5.02
CA ALA A 266 -15.47 19.40 -3.82
C ALA A 266 -16.58 18.37 -4.03
N GLY A 267 -17.70 18.78 -4.65
CA GLY A 267 -18.82 17.87 -4.95
C GLY A 267 -18.45 16.78 -5.97
N ALA A 268 -17.64 17.11 -6.98
CA ALA A 268 -17.15 16.12 -7.94
C ALA A 268 -16.22 15.09 -7.27
N ASN A 269 -15.29 15.54 -6.42
CA ASN A 269 -14.41 14.65 -5.66
C ASN A 269 -15.19 13.79 -4.66
N GLU A 270 -16.23 14.33 -4.01
CA GLU A 270 -17.12 13.56 -3.12
C GLU A 270 -17.87 12.47 -3.88
N SER A 271 -18.35 12.76 -5.10
CA SER A 271 -18.97 11.75 -5.97
C SER A 271 -18.00 10.62 -6.34
N VAL A 272 -16.74 10.93 -6.66
CA VAL A 272 -15.71 9.91 -6.93
C VAL A 272 -15.47 9.07 -5.68
N ALA A 273 -15.31 9.68 -4.52
CA ALA A 273 -15.07 8.98 -3.26
C ALA A 273 -16.23 8.06 -2.86
N ALA A 274 -17.48 8.49 -3.06
CA ALA A 274 -18.66 7.67 -2.80
C ALA A 274 -18.75 6.45 -3.75
N LEU A 275 -18.37 6.62 -5.02
CA LEU A 275 -18.30 5.51 -5.98
C LEU A 275 -17.17 4.54 -5.65
N ASP A 276 -16.01 5.05 -5.24
CA ASP A 276 -14.89 4.21 -4.78
C ASP A 276 -15.27 3.36 -3.56
N GLU A 277 -16.04 3.92 -2.61
CA GLU A 277 -16.56 3.18 -1.44
C GLU A 277 -17.52 2.06 -1.86
N ARG A 278 -18.48 2.34 -2.76
CA ARG A 278 -19.40 1.31 -3.29
C ARG A 278 -18.66 0.21 -4.06
N ILE A 279 -17.64 0.56 -4.85
CA ILE A 279 -16.79 -0.42 -5.56
C ILE A 279 -16.04 -1.31 -4.56
N ALA A 280 -15.54 -0.74 -3.46
CA ALA A 280 -14.84 -1.50 -2.42
C ALA A 280 -15.78 -2.48 -1.69
N GLU A 281 -16.99 -2.04 -1.35
CA GLU A 281 -18.03 -2.89 -0.73
C GLU A 281 -18.42 -4.06 -1.64
N GLU A 282 -18.70 -3.79 -2.93
CA GLU A 282 -19.06 -4.84 -3.89
C GLU A 282 -17.89 -5.79 -4.14
N SER A 283 -16.66 -5.29 -4.19
CA SER A 283 -15.46 -6.13 -4.32
C SER A 283 -15.28 -7.04 -3.10
N ALA A 284 -15.53 -6.53 -1.87
CA ALA A 284 -15.46 -7.34 -0.66
C ALA A 284 -16.54 -8.43 -0.62
N ARG A 285 -17.79 -8.10 -1.00
CA ARG A 285 -18.89 -9.06 -1.11
C ARG A 285 -18.55 -10.18 -2.10
N ARG A 286 -18.02 -9.82 -3.27
CA ARG A 286 -17.63 -10.80 -4.28
C ARG A 286 -16.48 -11.70 -3.81
N ASN A 287 -15.47 -11.15 -3.15
CA ASN A 287 -14.36 -11.95 -2.62
C ASN A 287 -14.85 -12.99 -1.60
N ALA A 288 -15.87 -12.66 -0.79
CA ALA A 288 -16.51 -13.62 0.11
C ALA A 288 -17.24 -14.74 -0.66
N LEU A 289 -18.00 -14.40 -1.70
CA LEU A 289 -18.66 -15.40 -2.57
C LEU A 289 -17.65 -16.29 -3.31
N GLU A 290 -16.53 -15.74 -3.77
CA GLU A 290 -15.46 -16.52 -4.40
C GLU A 290 -14.79 -17.47 -3.41
N ALA A 291 -14.64 -17.08 -2.14
CA ALA A 291 -14.13 -17.95 -1.10
C ALA A 291 -15.11 -19.10 -0.80
N GLU A 292 -16.42 -18.81 -0.76
CA GLU A 292 -17.48 -19.82 -0.62
C GLU A 292 -17.47 -20.79 -1.82
N ARG A 293 -17.42 -20.27 -3.05
CA ARG A 293 -17.27 -21.09 -4.28
C ARG A 293 -16.05 -22.00 -4.21
N GLY A 294 -14.91 -21.48 -3.77
CA GLY A 294 -13.68 -22.26 -3.63
C GLY A 294 -13.77 -23.38 -2.58
N GLN A 295 -14.61 -23.23 -1.54
CA GLN A 295 -14.88 -24.32 -0.59
C GLN A 295 -15.73 -25.41 -1.22
N LEU A 296 -16.78 -25.03 -1.98
CA LEU A 296 -17.63 -25.97 -2.68
C LEU A 296 -16.87 -26.78 -3.74
N VAL A 297 -16.07 -26.13 -4.60
CA VAL A 297 -15.34 -26.81 -5.69
C VAL A 297 -14.23 -27.74 -5.18
N ARG A 298 -13.62 -27.43 -4.03
CA ARG A 298 -12.64 -28.33 -3.40
C ARG A 298 -13.26 -29.63 -2.89
N GLY A 299 -14.58 -29.77 -2.88
CA GLY A 299 -15.27 -30.92 -2.31
C GLY A 299 -15.12 -30.99 -0.79
N ASP A 300 -14.84 -29.85 -0.15
CA ASP A 300 -14.91 -29.69 1.31
C ASP A 300 -16.34 -29.58 1.81
N ASP A 301 -17.28 -29.41 0.89
CA ASP A 301 -18.68 -29.40 1.18
C ASP A 301 -19.17 -30.81 1.52
N GLY A 302 -19.85 -30.94 2.67
CA GLY A 302 -20.24 -32.23 3.21
C GLY A 302 -21.14 -33.03 2.29
N ALA A 303 -21.97 -32.37 1.46
CA ALA A 303 -23.00 -33.02 0.64
C ALA A 303 -22.43 -33.89 -0.50
N TYR A 304 -21.46 -33.38 -1.26
CA TYR A 304 -20.88 -34.17 -2.35
C TYR A 304 -20.01 -35.32 -1.81
N ARG A 305 -19.21 -35.04 -0.79
CA ARG A 305 -18.42 -36.06 -0.09
C ARG A 305 -19.33 -37.14 0.49
N GLU A 306 -20.44 -36.77 1.14
CA GLU A 306 -21.46 -37.71 1.64
C GLU A 306 -22.06 -38.55 0.50
N ALA A 307 -22.31 -37.98 -0.67
CA ALA A 307 -22.85 -38.72 -1.82
C ALA A 307 -21.88 -39.81 -2.32
N ILE A 308 -20.59 -39.46 -2.47
CA ILE A 308 -19.56 -40.41 -2.91
C ILE A 308 -19.28 -41.45 -1.82
N GLU A 309 -19.20 -41.05 -0.55
CA GLU A 309 -19.03 -41.97 0.58
C GLU A 309 -20.20 -42.94 0.72
N LEU A 310 -21.44 -42.48 0.48
CA LEU A 310 -22.63 -43.33 0.52
C LEU A 310 -22.59 -44.41 -0.58
N LEU A 311 -22.25 -44.03 -1.80
CA LEU A 311 -22.11 -44.96 -2.93
C LEU A 311 -20.95 -45.93 -2.69
N GLY A 312 -19.79 -45.41 -2.29
CA GLY A 312 -18.60 -46.20 -1.98
C GLY A 312 -18.84 -47.18 -0.83
N PHE A 313 -19.54 -46.77 0.22
CA PHE A 313 -19.89 -47.63 1.35
C PHE A 313 -20.72 -48.82 0.89
N GLU A 314 -21.80 -48.59 0.13
CA GLU A 314 -22.66 -49.67 -0.36
C GLU A 314 -21.92 -50.60 -1.32
N LEU A 315 -21.12 -50.06 -2.26
CA LEU A 315 -20.31 -50.85 -3.20
C LEU A 315 -19.20 -51.66 -2.49
N SER A 316 -18.71 -51.19 -1.35
CA SER A 316 -17.63 -51.84 -0.59
C SER A 316 -18.09 -53.01 0.30
N ARG A 317 -19.40 -53.28 0.37
CA ARG A 317 -19.96 -54.29 1.29
C ARG A 317 -19.48 -55.70 0.96
N LYS A 318 -19.43 -56.53 2.01
CA LYS A 318 -18.85 -57.87 1.95
C LYS A 318 -19.61 -58.81 1.00
N ASP A 319 -20.92 -58.65 0.90
CA ASP A 319 -21.79 -59.39 -0.02
C ASP A 319 -21.44 -59.09 -1.48
N LEU A 320 -21.31 -57.82 -1.87
CA LEU A 320 -20.90 -57.44 -3.23
C LEU A 320 -19.47 -57.86 -3.56
N LYS A 321 -18.53 -57.72 -2.61
CA LYS A 321 -17.15 -58.22 -2.77
C LYS A 321 -17.07 -59.74 -2.89
N SER A 322 -18.00 -60.46 -2.26
CA SER A 322 -18.05 -61.92 -2.36
C SER A 322 -18.66 -62.35 -3.68
N LEU A 323 -19.74 -61.68 -4.12
CA LEU A 323 -20.30 -61.81 -5.47
C LEU A 323 -19.23 -61.63 -6.56
N LEU A 324 -18.44 -60.56 -6.49
CA LEU A 324 -17.37 -60.30 -7.46
C LEU A 324 -16.31 -61.43 -7.46
N ARG A 325 -15.86 -61.86 -6.27
CA ARG A 325 -14.90 -62.97 -6.16
C ARG A 325 -15.46 -64.28 -6.68
N GLU A 326 -16.72 -64.57 -6.43
CA GLU A 326 -17.41 -65.76 -6.95
C GLU A 326 -17.51 -65.72 -8.47
N ALA A 327 -17.78 -64.55 -9.05
CA ALA A 327 -17.81 -64.34 -10.50
C ALA A 327 -16.45 -64.62 -11.14
N MET A 328 -15.37 -64.06 -10.56
CA MET A 328 -13.98 -64.25 -11.03
C MET A 328 -13.49 -65.71 -10.97
N LEU A 329 -14.09 -66.54 -10.11
CA LEU A 329 -13.72 -67.95 -9.96
C LEU A 329 -14.43 -68.88 -10.96
N THR A 330 -15.35 -68.34 -11.75
CA THR A 330 -16.14 -69.08 -12.73
C THR A 330 -15.77 -68.70 -14.16
N SER A 331 -16.01 -69.62 -15.10
CA SER A 331 -15.63 -69.50 -16.51
C SER A 331 -16.84 -69.26 -17.43
N THR A 332 -17.90 -68.63 -16.90
CA THR A 332 -19.05 -68.28 -17.75
C THR A 332 -18.76 -66.98 -18.47
N LYS A 333 -19.08 -66.93 -19.76
CA LYS A 333 -18.89 -65.74 -20.59
C LYS A 333 -19.65 -64.52 -20.05
N GLU A 334 -20.78 -64.73 -19.38
CA GLU A 334 -21.60 -63.67 -18.81
C GLU A 334 -20.96 -63.05 -17.56
N ASP A 335 -20.38 -63.87 -16.67
CA ASP A 335 -19.64 -63.37 -15.50
C ASP A 335 -18.36 -62.63 -15.92
N ASP A 336 -17.58 -63.20 -16.85
CA ASP A 336 -16.34 -62.60 -17.35
C ASP A 336 -16.60 -61.18 -17.90
N GLN A 337 -17.67 -61.03 -18.68
CA GLN A 337 -18.06 -59.74 -19.25
C GLN A 337 -18.55 -58.72 -18.21
N ILE A 338 -19.18 -59.17 -17.12
CA ILE A 338 -19.62 -58.26 -16.04
C ILE A 338 -18.41 -57.82 -15.23
N VAL A 339 -17.48 -58.73 -14.91
CA VAL A 339 -16.24 -58.43 -14.20
C VAL A 339 -15.39 -57.44 -14.99
N GLU A 340 -15.16 -57.69 -16.28
CA GLU A 340 -14.41 -56.79 -17.17
C GLU A 340 -15.00 -55.38 -17.16
N ARG A 341 -16.33 -55.24 -17.30
CA ARG A 341 -16.99 -53.92 -17.22
C ARG A 341 -16.85 -53.24 -15.87
N ILE A 342 -16.86 -53.98 -14.76
CA ILE A 342 -16.67 -53.40 -13.43
C ILE A 342 -15.23 -52.91 -13.26
N ASP A 343 -14.26 -53.66 -13.76
CA ASP A 343 -12.85 -53.27 -13.72
C ASP A 343 -12.61 -52.03 -14.62
N ASP A 344 -13.12 -52.03 -15.86
CA ASP A 344 -13.07 -50.85 -16.76
C ASP A 344 -13.67 -49.59 -16.11
N ILE A 345 -14.84 -49.72 -15.47
CA ILE A 345 -15.48 -48.59 -14.76
C ILE A 345 -14.62 -48.09 -13.60
N ARG A 346 -13.92 -48.98 -12.90
CA ARG A 346 -13.05 -48.59 -11.77
C ARG A 346 -11.80 -47.88 -12.24
N ASP A 347 -11.18 -48.38 -13.30
CA ASP A 347 -10.02 -47.74 -13.93
C ASP A 347 -10.40 -46.34 -14.44
N ASP A 348 -11.56 -46.20 -15.11
CA ASP A 348 -12.09 -44.89 -15.53
C ASP A 348 -12.33 -43.94 -14.35
N ILE A 349 -12.78 -44.45 -13.19
CA ILE A 349 -12.98 -43.63 -11.99
C ILE A 349 -11.63 -43.15 -11.43
N GLU A 350 -10.64 -44.03 -11.34
CA GLU A 350 -9.30 -43.70 -10.83
C GLU A 350 -8.63 -42.62 -11.71
N ASP A 351 -8.67 -42.78 -13.03
CA ASP A 351 -8.16 -41.80 -13.99
C ASP A 351 -8.82 -40.42 -13.82
N ILE A 352 -10.14 -40.39 -13.64
CA ILE A 352 -10.89 -39.14 -13.44
C ILE A 352 -10.59 -38.52 -12.07
N GLU A 353 -10.41 -39.34 -11.02
CA GLU A 353 -10.03 -38.86 -9.68
C GLU A 353 -8.65 -38.17 -9.72
N GLU A 354 -7.67 -38.77 -10.40
CA GLU A 354 -6.35 -38.14 -10.60
C GLU A 354 -6.44 -36.80 -11.35
N ASP A 355 -7.27 -36.74 -12.40
CA ASP A 355 -7.51 -35.50 -13.16
C ASP A 355 -8.17 -34.42 -12.30
N ILE A 356 -9.13 -34.79 -11.44
CA ILE A 356 -9.75 -33.87 -10.49
C ILE A 356 -8.72 -33.33 -9.49
N GLU A 357 -7.84 -34.17 -8.95
CA GLU A 357 -6.79 -33.73 -8.03
C GLU A 357 -5.84 -32.74 -8.69
N ARG A 358 -5.40 -33.03 -9.93
CA ARG A 358 -4.56 -32.13 -10.74
C ARG A 358 -5.25 -30.79 -11.01
N ASP A 359 -6.53 -30.81 -11.37
CA ASP A 359 -7.31 -29.60 -11.62
C ASP A 359 -7.56 -28.81 -10.33
N ARG A 360 -7.78 -29.47 -9.18
CA ARG A 360 -7.91 -28.81 -7.86
C ARG A 360 -6.61 -28.10 -7.46
N GLU A 361 -5.45 -28.71 -7.70
CA GLU A 361 -4.16 -28.07 -7.48
C GLU A 361 -3.96 -26.87 -8.42
N GLY A 362 -4.31 -27.02 -9.70
CA GLY A 362 -4.32 -25.93 -10.67
C GLY A 362 -5.19 -24.76 -10.21
N LEU A 363 -6.41 -25.04 -9.74
CA LEU A 363 -7.34 -24.03 -9.25
C LEU A 363 -6.80 -23.30 -8.03
N LYS A 364 -6.19 -24.03 -7.08
CA LYS A 364 -5.52 -23.43 -5.91
C LYS A 364 -4.40 -22.47 -6.32
N ASN A 365 -3.62 -22.83 -7.34
CA ASN A 365 -2.57 -21.96 -7.87
C ASN A 365 -3.15 -20.71 -8.54
N LEU A 366 -4.24 -20.84 -9.29
CA LEU A 366 -4.96 -19.70 -9.88
C LEU A 366 -5.56 -18.79 -8.79
N ASP A 367 -6.16 -19.34 -7.74
CA ASP A 367 -6.67 -18.59 -6.58
C ASP A 367 -5.57 -17.75 -5.93
N SER A 368 -4.39 -18.34 -5.71
CA SER A 368 -3.24 -17.62 -5.15
C SER A 368 -2.78 -16.48 -6.07
N ARG A 369 -2.69 -16.74 -7.38
CA ARG A 369 -2.29 -15.73 -8.38
C ARG A 369 -3.29 -14.58 -8.44
N ARG A 370 -4.59 -14.89 -8.43
CA ARG A 370 -5.65 -13.87 -8.38
C ARG A 370 -5.53 -13.01 -7.13
N ALA A 371 -5.36 -13.61 -5.96
CA ALA A 371 -5.23 -12.88 -4.69
C ALA A 371 -4.01 -11.93 -4.70
N GLU A 372 -2.88 -12.35 -5.29
CA GLU A 372 -1.71 -11.48 -5.45
C GLU A 372 -2.01 -10.30 -6.38
N LEU A 373 -2.68 -10.53 -7.52
CA LEU A 373 -3.08 -9.46 -8.45
C LEU A 373 -4.09 -8.49 -7.83
N GLU A 374 -5.09 -9.01 -7.11
CA GLU A 374 -6.08 -8.20 -6.39
C GLU A 374 -5.43 -7.35 -5.29
N SER A 375 -4.44 -7.90 -4.56
CA SER A 375 -3.64 -7.16 -3.58
C SER A 375 -2.86 -6.00 -4.24
N VAL A 376 -2.26 -6.23 -5.42
CA VAL A 376 -1.59 -5.17 -6.20
C VAL A 376 -2.60 -4.11 -6.63
N ARG A 377 -3.74 -4.51 -7.19
CA ARG A 377 -4.81 -3.62 -7.63
C ARG A 377 -5.32 -2.74 -6.48
N ASP A 378 -5.61 -3.34 -5.34
CA ASP A 378 -6.10 -2.65 -4.16
C ASP A 378 -5.10 -1.60 -3.67
N ARG A 379 -3.82 -1.97 -3.60
CA ARG A 379 -2.78 -1.03 -3.18
C ARG A 379 -2.59 0.10 -4.20
N TYR A 380 -2.75 -0.21 -5.48
CA TYR A 380 -2.69 0.75 -6.57
C TYR A 380 -3.77 1.83 -6.45
N VAL A 381 -5.03 1.42 -6.24
CA VAL A 381 -6.17 2.33 -6.03
C VAL A 381 -6.01 3.09 -4.71
N ARG A 382 -5.64 2.42 -3.61
CA ARG A 382 -5.41 3.09 -2.30
C ARG A 382 -4.31 4.14 -2.35
N SER A 383 -3.34 4.00 -3.25
CA SER A 383 -2.24 4.96 -3.42
C SER A 383 -2.57 6.08 -4.42
N SER A 384 -3.78 6.05 -5.00
CA SER A 384 -4.26 6.96 -6.05
C SER A 384 -3.31 6.98 -7.27
N PHE A 385 -2.75 5.82 -7.63
CA PHE A 385 -1.90 5.71 -8.82
C PHE A 385 -2.72 5.65 -10.11
N ASP A 386 -4.04 5.60 -10.00
CA ASP A 386 -5.04 5.71 -11.06
C ASP A 386 -5.48 7.16 -11.33
N ASP A 387 -4.94 8.14 -10.60
CA ASP A 387 -5.16 9.57 -10.82
C ASP A 387 -4.62 9.99 -12.21
N VAL A 388 -5.23 10.99 -12.86
CA VAL A 388 -4.79 11.52 -14.17
C VAL A 388 -3.39 12.11 -14.12
N SER A 389 -2.98 12.57 -12.95
CA SER A 389 -1.61 13.03 -12.72
C SER A 389 -0.59 11.88 -12.71
N SER A 390 -1.00 10.63 -12.56
CA SER A 390 -0.11 9.47 -12.53
C SER A 390 0.26 8.99 -13.94
N TYR A 391 1.55 8.73 -14.16
CA TYR A 391 2.04 8.11 -15.38
C TYR A 391 3.27 7.25 -15.13
N PHE A 392 3.53 6.32 -16.05
CA PHE A 392 4.70 5.46 -16.06
C PHE A 392 5.40 5.60 -17.41
N ASP A 393 6.73 5.76 -17.39
CA ASP A 393 7.50 5.95 -18.62
C ASP A 393 7.51 4.70 -19.50
N ASN A 394 7.60 3.53 -18.87
CA ASN A 394 7.73 2.24 -19.53
C ASN A 394 6.40 1.48 -19.57
N ASP A 395 5.86 1.30 -20.77
CA ASP A 395 4.61 0.54 -21.02
C ASP A 395 4.77 -0.97 -20.76
N ASN A 396 5.95 -1.52 -21.00
CA ASN A 396 6.19 -2.97 -20.91
C ASN A 396 6.45 -3.44 -19.47
N LEU A 397 6.95 -2.55 -18.61
CA LEU A 397 7.26 -2.89 -17.22
C LEU A 397 6.06 -3.52 -16.51
N LEU A 398 4.87 -2.91 -16.65
CA LEU A 398 3.68 -3.42 -15.98
C LEU A 398 3.26 -4.79 -16.52
N LYS A 399 3.31 -4.98 -17.84
CA LYS A 399 3.00 -6.27 -18.49
C LYS A 399 3.94 -7.37 -18.01
N ASP A 400 5.25 -7.10 -17.96
CA ASP A 400 6.25 -8.06 -17.51
C ASP A 400 6.07 -8.43 -16.03
N LEU A 401 5.75 -7.45 -15.18
CA LEU A 401 5.44 -7.68 -13.76
C LEU A 401 4.18 -8.52 -13.58
N LEU A 402 3.12 -8.25 -14.35
CA LEU A 402 1.87 -9.02 -14.33
C LEU A 402 2.11 -10.46 -14.80
N ILE A 403 2.86 -10.66 -15.88
CA ILE A 403 3.27 -12.00 -16.35
C ILE A 403 4.09 -12.74 -15.28
N GLY A 404 4.98 -12.04 -14.57
CA GLY A 404 5.75 -12.62 -13.47
C GLY A 404 4.86 -13.12 -12.31
N VAL A 405 3.74 -12.43 -12.02
CA VAL A 405 2.75 -12.91 -11.04
C VAL A 405 1.96 -14.10 -11.59
N LEU A 406 1.55 -14.04 -12.86
CA LEU A 406 0.87 -15.15 -13.52
C LEU A 406 1.73 -16.42 -13.53
N HIS A 407 3.05 -16.31 -13.67
CA HIS A 407 3.96 -17.45 -13.59
C HIS A 407 4.35 -17.85 -12.15
N GLY A 408 3.90 -17.09 -11.14
CA GLY A 408 4.22 -17.34 -9.73
C GLY A 408 5.65 -16.98 -9.30
N VAL A 409 6.39 -16.26 -10.15
CA VAL A 409 7.77 -15.82 -9.88
C VAL A 409 7.79 -14.56 -9.01
N LEU A 410 6.76 -13.72 -9.13
CA LEU A 410 6.63 -12.46 -8.40
C LEU A 410 5.45 -12.50 -7.44
N THR A 411 5.64 -11.90 -6.26
CA THR A 411 4.58 -11.65 -5.27
C THR A 411 4.08 -10.22 -5.37
N SER A 412 2.91 -9.93 -4.81
CA SER A 412 2.33 -8.57 -4.74
C SER A 412 3.29 -7.55 -4.13
N GLY A 413 4.09 -7.93 -3.12
CA GLY A 413 5.11 -7.06 -2.53
C GLY A 413 6.29 -6.78 -3.46
N GLY A 414 6.67 -7.74 -4.31
CA GLY A 414 7.69 -7.56 -5.34
C GLY A 414 7.22 -6.60 -6.43
N VAL A 415 6.06 -6.90 -7.02
CA VAL A 415 5.43 -6.06 -8.05
C VAL A 415 5.18 -4.65 -7.56
N TRP A 416 4.64 -4.51 -6.35
CA TRP A 416 4.35 -3.20 -5.78
C TRP A 416 5.58 -2.30 -5.68
N ARG A 417 6.72 -2.83 -5.22
CA ARG A 417 7.96 -2.05 -5.11
C ARG A 417 8.44 -1.53 -6.46
N GLU A 418 8.30 -2.31 -7.53
CA GLU A 418 8.70 -1.87 -8.86
C GLU A 418 7.71 -0.87 -9.45
N ILE A 419 6.40 -1.05 -9.24
CA ILE A 419 5.38 -0.06 -9.60
C ILE A 419 5.65 1.27 -8.89
N GLU A 420 5.90 1.24 -7.57
CA GLU A 420 6.18 2.44 -6.77
C GLU A 420 7.43 3.19 -7.24
N ARG A 421 8.49 2.46 -7.61
CA ARG A 421 9.72 3.06 -8.16
C ARG A 421 9.52 3.67 -9.54
N ALA A 422 8.70 3.05 -10.38
CA ALA A 422 8.47 3.51 -11.75
C ALA A 422 7.40 4.61 -11.86
N HIS A 423 6.58 4.78 -10.83
CA HIS A 423 5.50 5.75 -10.78
C HIS A 423 6.02 7.19 -10.73
N LYS A 424 5.42 8.04 -11.55
CA LYS A 424 5.66 9.48 -11.57
C LYS A 424 4.33 10.24 -11.52
N ARG A 425 4.33 11.37 -10.80
CA ARG A 425 3.21 12.32 -10.83
C ARG A 425 3.57 13.54 -11.67
N SER A 426 2.69 13.86 -12.61
CA SER A 426 2.66 15.11 -13.34
C SER A 426 2.08 16.17 -12.43
N THR A 427 2.95 17.03 -11.89
CA THR A 427 2.51 18.23 -11.18
C THR A 427 2.02 19.26 -12.20
N LYS A 428 0.75 19.15 -12.62
CA LYS A 428 0.04 20.32 -13.17
C LYS A 428 -0.58 21.08 -12.01
N ALA A 429 0.27 21.72 -11.21
CA ALA A 429 -0.13 22.77 -10.29
C ALA A 429 0.74 23.99 -10.60
N ASN A 430 0.07 25.10 -10.90
CA ASN A 430 0.63 26.38 -11.32
C ASN A 430 1.94 26.76 -10.59
N PRO A 431 3.05 27.04 -11.29
CA PRO A 431 4.32 27.40 -10.66
C PRO A 431 4.37 28.78 -9.99
N ASP A 432 3.29 29.58 -10.04
CA ASP A 432 3.43 31.04 -9.96
C ASP A 432 2.79 31.72 -8.74
N PHE A 433 2.05 31.02 -7.87
CA PHE A 433 1.49 31.67 -6.67
C PHE A 433 2.33 31.39 -5.44
N GLY A 434 3.30 32.28 -5.24
CA GLY A 434 4.25 32.24 -4.15
C GLY A 434 5.42 33.13 -4.51
N TRP A 435 5.69 34.11 -3.67
CA TRP A 435 6.87 34.93 -3.78
C TRP A 435 8.13 34.07 -3.79
N ARG A 436 8.67 33.87 -5.00
CA ARG A 436 9.97 33.27 -5.30
C ARG A 436 10.39 32.23 -4.25
N LYS A 437 9.76 31.05 -4.30
CA LYS A 437 10.39 29.78 -3.89
C LYS A 437 11.17 29.86 -2.57
N PHE A 438 10.48 30.01 -1.43
CA PHE A 438 11.04 29.64 -0.13
C PHE A 438 10.29 28.45 0.48
N PRO A 439 11.00 27.43 0.99
CA PRO A 439 10.39 26.28 1.63
C PRO A 439 9.87 26.72 2.99
N SER A 440 8.55 26.95 3.09
CA SER A 440 7.91 27.04 4.40
C SER A 440 7.92 25.65 5.04
N PRO A 441 8.52 25.46 6.23
CA PRO A 441 8.31 24.24 7.00
C PRO A 441 6.86 24.24 7.47
N GLY A 442 5.99 23.56 6.73
CA GLY A 442 4.60 23.32 7.16
C GLY A 442 3.50 23.64 6.14
N SER A 443 3.82 24.05 4.92
CA SER A 443 2.82 24.16 3.85
C SER A 443 3.03 23.05 2.82
N GLY A 444 2.65 21.83 3.23
CA GLY A 444 2.46 20.73 2.30
C GLY A 444 1.30 21.02 1.34
N PRO A 445 1.17 20.24 0.25
CA PRO A 445 0.03 20.32 -0.64
C PRO A 445 -1.25 20.15 0.18
N VAL A 446 -2.26 20.95 -0.18
CA VAL A 446 -3.60 20.94 0.42
C VAL A 446 -4.03 19.50 0.68
N PHE A 447 -4.28 19.23 1.95
CA PHE A 447 -4.75 17.98 2.51
C PHE A 447 -5.92 17.45 1.68
N ARG A 448 -5.71 16.37 0.91
CA ARG A 448 -6.78 15.41 0.63
C ARG A 448 -7.05 14.69 1.96
N PRO A 449 -8.28 14.67 2.51
CA PRO A 449 -8.56 13.87 3.70
C PRO A 449 -8.48 12.40 3.31
N GLY A 450 -7.30 11.80 3.50
CA GLY A 450 -7.15 10.37 3.55
C GLY A 450 -7.94 9.85 4.76
N ARG A 451 -9.02 9.12 4.49
CA ARG A 451 -9.78 8.36 5.48
C ARG A 451 -8.82 7.50 6.31
N ARG A 452 -8.62 7.89 7.57
CA ARG A 452 -8.15 7.00 8.63
C ARG A 452 -9.33 6.67 9.52
N SER A 453 -10.11 5.67 9.11
CA SER A 453 -10.92 4.86 10.02
C SER A 453 -10.03 3.68 10.44
N GLY A 454 -9.79 3.33 11.69
CA GLY A 454 -10.63 3.44 12.88
C GLY A 454 -10.70 2.04 13.47
N GLY A 455 -9.75 1.69 14.36
CA GLY A 455 -9.72 0.42 15.09
C GLY A 455 -9.03 0.64 16.43
N GLY A 456 -9.84 0.69 17.49
CA GLY A 456 -9.45 1.14 18.83
C GLY A 456 -8.68 0.12 19.68
N GLY A 457 -8.15 0.62 20.80
CA GLY A 457 -7.50 -0.17 21.83
C GLY A 457 -6.98 0.72 22.96
N ILE A 458 -7.87 1.10 23.87
CA ILE A 458 -7.57 1.71 25.18
C ILE A 458 -7.09 0.60 26.11
N PHE A 459 -5.88 0.72 26.69
CA PHE A 459 -5.41 0.29 28.02
C PHE A 459 -3.92 0.72 28.07
N GLY A 460 -3.33 1.36 29.08
CA GLY A 460 -3.61 1.45 30.50
C GLY A 460 -2.27 1.23 31.22
N GLY A 461 -1.75 2.27 31.90
CA GLY A 461 -0.81 2.17 33.04
C GLY A 461 0.61 1.63 32.82
N GLY A 462 1.62 2.34 33.30
CA GLY A 462 2.95 1.74 33.44
C GLY A 462 4.07 2.71 33.80
N SER A 463 4.08 3.20 35.04
CA SER A 463 5.27 3.76 35.68
C SER A 463 5.67 2.82 36.83
N ARG A 464 6.81 2.10 36.70
CA ARG A 464 7.67 1.56 37.79
C ARG A 464 8.76 0.61 37.29
N GLY A 465 9.97 0.77 37.87
CA GLY A 465 11.02 -0.25 38.03
C GLY A 465 12.01 -0.35 36.86
N GLY A 466 13.33 -0.20 36.97
CA GLY A 466 14.21 -0.42 38.12
C GLY A 466 14.88 -1.79 38.00
N GLY A 467 16.21 -1.83 37.88
CA GLY A 467 17.02 -3.04 38.09
C GLY A 467 17.86 -3.48 36.90
N GLY A 468 19.18 -3.28 36.97
CA GLY A 468 20.14 -3.95 36.10
C GLY A 468 20.47 -5.37 36.55
N ILE A 469 21.29 -6.08 35.75
CA ILE A 469 22.48 -6.86 36.13
C ILE A 469 23.01 -7.64 34.90
N PHE A 470 24.26 -7.31 34.55
CA PHE A 470 25.42 -8.08 34.05
C PHE A 470 25.32 -9.37 33.20
N GLY A 471 26.27 -9.42 32.25
CA GLY A 471 26.99 -10.61 31.76
C GLY A 471 27.13 -10.59 30.23
N GLY A 472 28.25 -10.28 29.58
CA GLY A 472 29.65 -10.57 29.90
C GLY A 472 30.20 -11.57 28.89
N GLY A 473 31.04 -11.14 27.94
CA GLY A 473 31.65 -12.05 26.96
C GLY A 473 32.44 -11.34 25.86
N GLY A 474 33.62 -10.85 26.19
CA GLY A 474 34.60 -10.41 25.19
C GLY A 474 35.56 -11.52 24.78
N ARG A 475 36.05 -11.47 23.53
CA ARG A 475 37.47 -11.65 23.14
C ARG A 475 37.68 -11.55 21.61
N ARG A 476 38.70 -10.76 21.25
CA ARG A 476 39.66 -10.87 20.11
C ARG A 476 39.07 -10.82 18.69
N GLY A 477 39.52 -9.98 17.74
CA GLY A 477 40.83 -9.38 17.51
C GLY A 477 41.31 -9.81 16.12
N GLY A 478 41.47 -8.89 15.17
CA GLY A 478 41.93 -9.18 13.81
C GLY A 478 42.08 -7.93 12.96
N SER A 479 43.33 -7.53 12.74
CA SER A 479 43.82 -6.37 11.99
C SER A 479 43.92 -6.64 10.47
N GLY A 480 43.93 -5.58 9.67
CA GLY A 480 44.39 -5.54 8.27
C GLY A 480 43.28 -5.19 7.29
N GLY A 481 43.40 -4.22 6.39
CA GLY A 481 44.53 -3.40 5.95
C GLY A 481 44.08 -2.79 4.63
N GLY A 482 44.02 -1.46 4.56
CA GLY A 482 43.65 -0.72 3.35
C GLY A 482 44.78 -0.75 2.32
N GLY A 483 44.41 -0.90 1.05
CA GLY A 483 45.34 -0.89 -0.08
C GLY A 483 44.62 -0.48 -1.36
N PHE A 484 44.59 0.82 -1.61
CA PHE A 484 44.19 1.43 -2.88
C PHE A 484 45.28 1.25 -3.95
N ARG A 485 44.89 0.86 -5.17
CA ARG A 485 45.67 0.99 -6.41
C ARG A 485 44.74 1.10 -7.61
N THR A 486 44.79 2.24 -8.30
CA THR A 486 44.90 2.49 -9.76
C THR A 486 45.11 4.02 -9.90
N GLY A 487 46.00 4.61 -10.70
CA GLY A 487 46.81 4.15 -11.81
C GLY A 487 46.48 4.97 -13.08
N GLY A 488 47.38 5.88 -13.48
CA GLY A 488 47.40 6.62 -14.76
C GLY A 488 46.97 8.09 -14.63
N GLY A 489 47.74 9.12 -15.01
CA GLY A 489 48.88 9.21 -15.93
C GLY A 489 48.45 9.83 -17.25
N PHE A 490 48.38 11.17 -17.31
CA PHE A 490 48.96 12.09 -18.30
C PHE A 490 48.89 13.51 -17.75
#